data_AF-A0A392QKZ9-F1
#
_entry.id   AF-A0A392QKZ9-F1
#
_cell.length_a   1.000
_cell.length_b   1.000
_cell.length_c   1.000
_cell.angle_alpha   90.00
_cell.angle_beta   90.00
_cell.angle_gamma   90.00
#
_symmetry.space_group_name_H-M   'P 1'
#
loop_
_entity.id
_entity.type
_entity.pdbx_description
1 polymer ?
#
loop_
_entity_poly.entity_id
_entity_poly.type
_entity_poly.pdbx_seq_one_letter_code
_entity_poly.pdbx_strand_id
1 'polypeptide(L)'
;FDNMKTFWERQGYSKVAIVDAQGHSGGVWILKQDGNNFDVQVEDIHMNAITFSISLGAWLLMGDFNEIIAPGEQRGGNFHQNRADGLISVMDNCNLIDLNCVGGKFTWHRNCRGQRSIAKKLDRGMANLSWRLSFPEAFLETLC
;
A
#
# COMPACT_ATOMS: atom_id res chain seq x y z
N PHE A 1 2.10 17.41 -10.24
CA PHE A 1 1.59 16.07 -10.57
C PHE A 1 1.97 15.63 -11.99
N ASP A 2 2.10 16.53 -12.98
CA ASP A 2 2.53 16.18 -14.34
C ASP A 2 3.89 15.45 -14.40
N ASN A 3 4.88 15.89 -13.61
CA ASN A 3 6.18 15.22 -13.54
C ASN A 3 6.10 13.76 -13.07
N MET A 4 5.16 13.44 -12.19
CA MET A 4 4.98 12.09 -11.66
C MET A 4 4.30 11.18 -12.68
N LYS A 5 3.29 11.70 -13.38
CA LYS A 5 2.64 10.97 -14.48
C LYS A 5 3.65 10.65 -15.59
N THR A 6 4.40 11.66 -16.04
CA THR A 6 5.44 11.47 -17.07
C THR A 6 6.56 10.55 -16.61
N PHE A 7 6.92 10.56 -15.32
CA PHE A 7 7.89 9.62 -14.77
C PHE A 7 7.41 8.18 -14.93
N TRP A 8 6.19 7.87 -14.50
CA TRP A 8 5.63 6.51 -14.57
C TRP A 8 5.42 6.03 -16.00
N GLU A 9 4.95 6.90 -16.89
CA GLU A 9 4.84 6.60 -18.32
C GLU A 9 6.21 6.21 -18.92
N ARG A 10 7.29 6.91 -18.53
CA ARG A 10 8.65 6.55 -18.96
C ARG A 10 9.16 5.23 -18.39
N GLN A 11 8.63 4.80 -17.24
CA GLN A 11 8.92 3.48 -16.66
C GLN A 11 8.04 2.36 -17.24
N GLY A 12 7.20 2.67 -18.24
CA GLY A 12 6.29 1.70 -18.87
C GLY A 12 5.07 1.39 -18.01
N TYR A 13 4.59 2.36 -17.23
CA TYR A 13 3.35 2.25 -16.48
C TYR A 13 2.26 3.11 -17.10
N SER A 14 1.11 2.50 -17.38
CA SER A 14 -0.11 3.13 -17.83
C SER A 14 -1.05 3.41 -16.65
N LYS A 15 -1.73 4.55 -16.70
CA LYS A 15 -2.73 4.93 -15.68
C LYS A 15 -3.99 4.08 -15.82
N VAL A 16 -4.44 3.47 -14.71
CA VAL A 16 -5.75 2.82 -14.60
C VAL A 16 -6.77 3.76 -13.96
N ALA A 17 -6.51 4.24 -12.74
CA ALA A 17 -7.38 5.18 -12.04
C ALA A 17 -6.59 6.11 -11.12
N ILE A 18 -7.10 7.32 -10.91
CA ILE A 18 -6.50 8.32 -10.02
C ILE A 18 -7.63 9.00 -9.23
N VAL A 19 -7.43 9.09 -7.92
CA VAL A 19 -8.11 10.02 -7.03
C VAL A 19 -7.07 11.04 -6.59
N ASP A 20 -7.29 12.30 -6.93
CA ASP A 20 -6.38 13.38 -6.53
C ASP A 20 -6.44 13.64 -5.03
N ALA A 21 -5.34 14.13 -4.48
CA ALA A 21 -5.27 14.54 -3.09
C ALA A 21 -6.29 15.65 -2.79
N GLN A 22 -7.04 15.54 -1.69
CA GLN A 22 -7.98 16.56 -1.25
C GLN A 22 -7.72 16.96 0.21
N GLY A 23 -7.50 18.26 0.43
CA GLY A 23 -7.22 18.79 1.77
C GLY A 23 -5.96 18.17 2.38
N HIS A 24 -6.12 17.45 3.49
CA HIS A 24 -5.04 16.72 4.17
C HIS A 24 -4.95 15.24 3.79
N SER A 25 -5.85 14.75 2.93
CA SER A 25 -5.85 13.37 2.45
C SER A 25 -4.92 13.25 1.24
N GLY A 26 -4.06 12.22 1.24
CA GLY A 26 -3.28 11.86 0.06
C GLY A 26 -4.16 11.40 -1.10
N GLY A 27 -3.61 11.40 -2.31
CA GLY A 27 -4.26 10.85 -3.49
C GLY A 27 -3.98 9.34 -3.65
N VAL A 28 -4.85 8.63 -4.36
CA VAL A 28 -4.68 7.20 -4.64
C VAL A 28 -4.49 7.02 -6.15
N TRP A 29 -3.40 6.37 -6.55
CA TRP A 29 -3.08 6.10 -7.95
C TRP A 29 -3.02 4.59 -8.18
N ILE A 30 -3.75 4.10 -9.18
CA ILE A 30 -3.65 2.74 -9.68
C ILE A 30 -2.95 2.80 -11.04
N LEU A 31 -1.76 2.20 -11.11
CA LEU A 31 -0.93 2.13 -12.30
C LEU A 31 -0.73 0.66 -12.68
N LYS A 32 -0.75 0.37 -13.98
CA LYS A 32 -0.49 -0.95 -14.55
C LYS A 32 0.77 -0.86 -15.39
N GLN A 33 1.73 -1.76 -15.15
CA GLN A 33 2.88 -1.86 -16.02
C GLN A 33 2.50 -2.54 -17.35
N ASP A 34 2.94 -1.93 -18.46
CA ASP A 34 2.69 -2.39 -19.82
C ASP A 34 3.32 -3.77 -20.06
N GLY A 35 2.70 -4.57 -20.93
CA GLY A 35 3.19 -5.91 -21.27
C GLY A 35 2.87 -7.02 -20.27
N ASN A 36 2.23 -6.70 -19.13
CA ASN A 36 1.74 -7.72 -18.19
C ASN A 36 0.33 -8.23 -18.55
N ASN A 37 0.12 -9.53 -18.32
CA ASN A 37 -1.10 -10.30 -18.66
C ASN A 37 -2.20 -10.28 -17.58
N PHE A 38 -2.17 -9.33 -16.63
CA PHE A 38 -3.28 -9.13 -15.69
C PHE A 38 -4.11 -7.93 -16.16
N ASP A 39 -5.43 -8.01 -16.03
CA ASP A 39 -6.31 -6.86 -16.24
C ASP A 39 -6.67 -6.24 -14.90
N VAL A 40 -6.80 -4.92 -14.89
CA VAL A 40 -7.30 -4.18 -13.72
C VAL A 40 -8.58 -3.50 -14.14
N GLN A 41 -9.69 -3.84 -13.50
CA GLN A 41 -11.00 -3.22 -13.74
C GLN A 41 -11.37 -2.37 -12.55
N VAL A 42 -11.74 -1.12 -12.79
CA VAL A 42 -12.19 -0.22 -11.73
C VAL A 42 -13.69 -0.41 -11.56
N GLU A 43 -14.09 -0.80 -10.37
CA GLU A 43 -15.49 -1.08 -10.02
C GLU A 43 -16.20 0.17 -9.50
N ASP A 44 -15.49 0.97 -8.69
CA ASP A 44 -16.03 2.22 -8.13
C ASP A 44 -14.91 3.20 -7.77
N ILE A 45 -15.23 4.50 -7.82
CA ILE A 45 -14.34 5.59 -7.38
C ILE A 45 -15.11 6.48 -6.43
N HIS A 46 -14.67 6.51 -5.18
CA HIS A 46 -15.12 7.43 -4.16
C HIS A 46 -14.07 8.54 -3.95
N MET A 47 -14.45 9.63 -3.28
CA MET A 47 -13.60 10.81 -3.06
C MET A 47 -12.22 10.52 -2.45
N ASN A 48 -12.05 9.40 -1.74
CA ASN A 48 -10.79 8.99 -1.11
C ASN A 48 -10.48 7.49 -1.31
N ALA A 49 -11.17 6.80 -2.21
CA ALA A 49 -11.00 5.36 -2.38
C ALA A 49 -11.27 4.93 -3.82
N ILE A 50 -10.57 3.88 -4.25
CA ILE A 50 -10.82 3.24 -5.54
C ILE A 50 -11.05 1.76 -5.26
N THR A 51 -12.19 1.24 -5.70
CA THR A 51 -12.50 -0.18 -5.70
C THR A 51 -12.15 -0.74 -7.07
N PHE A 52 -11.37 -1.80 -7.11
CA PHE A 52 -10.94 -2.41 -8.36
C PHE A 52 -10.81 -3.92 -8.20
N SER A 53 -10.93 -4.64 -9.31
CA SER A 53 -10.63 -6.05 -9.43
C SER A 53 -9.38 -6.26 -10.29
N ILE A 54 -8.56 -7.25 -9.95
CA ILE A 54 -7.42 -7.67 -10.77
C ILE A 54 -7.70 -9.08 -11.28
N SER A 55 -7.69 -9.28 -12.60
CA SER A 55 -7.79 -10.60 -13.21
C SER A 55 -6.44 -11.32 -13.15
N LEU A 56 -6.47 -12.66 -13.10
CA LEU A 56 -5.37 -13.62 -13.27
C LEU A 56 -3.97 -13.03 -13.45
N GLY A 57 -3.04 -13.36 -12.53
CA GLY A 57 -1.63 -13.02 -12.71
C GLY A 57 -0.87 -12.87 -11.40
N ALA A 58 0.40 -12.50 -11.51
CA ALA A 58 1.25 -12.11 -10.39
C ALA A 58 1.13 -10.59 -10.17
N TRP A 59 0.67 -10.18 -8.99
CA TRP A 59 0.53 -8.76 -8.65
C TRP A 59 0.89 -8.46 -7.19
N LEU A 60 1.21 -7.19 -6.95
CA LEU A 60 1.73 -6.64 -5.71
C LEU A 60 1.12 -5.24 -5.49
N LEU A 61 0.76 -4.93 -4.25
CA LEU A 61 0.42 -3.60 -3.77
C LEU A 61 1.54 -3.11 -2.86
N MET A 62 1.97 -1.86 -3.01
CA MET A 62 2.95 -1.25 -2.11
C MET A 62 2.60 0.21 -1.85
N GLY A 63 2.87 0.67 -0.63
CA GLY A 63 2.72 2.07 -0.24
C GLY A 63 2.14 2.22 1.14
N ASP A 64 1.67 3.44 1.44
CA ASP A 64 1.04 3.82 2.70
C ASP A 64 -0.42 3.35 2.75
N PHE A 65 -0.72 2.38 3.63
CA PHE A 65 -2.07 1.87 3.88
C PHE A 65 -2.79 2.64 5.01
N ASN A 66 -2.08 3.54 5.69
CA ASN A 66 -2.57 4.37 6.79
C ASN A 66 -3.18 3.58 7.97
N GLU A 67 -2.87 2.27 8.05
CA GLU A 67 -3.36 1.33 9.05
C GLU A 67 -2.27 0.36 9.48
N ILE A 68 -2.41 -0.15 10.70
CA ILE A 68 -1.56 -1.20 11.29
C ILE A 68 -2.41 -2.44 11.56
N ILE A 69 -1.83 -3.63 11.39
CA ILE A 69 -2.55 -4.91 11.57
C ILE A 69 -2.29 -5.56 12.93
N ALA A 70 -1.27 -5.09 13.66
CA ALA A 70 -0.92 -5.63 14.98
C ALA A 70 -0.49 -4.54 15.97
N PRO A 71 -0.73 -4.72 17.29
CA PRO A 71 -0.27 -3.77 18.32
C PRO A 71 1.24 -3.52 18.27
N GLY A 72 2.01 -4.53 17.86
CA GLY A 72 3.46 -4.43 17.72
C GLY A 72 3.92 -3.48 16.60
N GLU A 73 3.06 -3.08 15.67
CA GLU A 73 3.37 -2.16 14.57
C GLU A 73 3.23 -0.68 14.96
N GLN A 74 3.06 -0.39 16.26
CA GLN A 74 3.10 0.98 16.79
C GLN A 74 3.95 1.11 18.05
N ARG A 75 4.43 2.33 18.29
CA ARG A 75 4.98 2.79 19.56
C ARG A 75 4.24 4.05 19.98
N GLY A 76 3.66 4.03 21.19
CA GLY A 76 2.78 5.10 21.65
C GLY A 76 1.45 5.15 20.89
N GLY A 77 0.51 5.98 21.36
CA GLY A 77 -0.85 6.04 20.81
C GLY A 77 -1.69 4.80 21.14
N ASN A 78 -2.88 4.72 20.54
CA ASN A 78 -3.85 3.64 20.77
C ASN A 78 -3.94 2.74 19.54
N PHE A 79 -3.92 1.43 19.78
CA PHE A 79 -4.23 0.43 18.76
C PHE A 79 -5.75 0.29 18.67
N HIS A 80 -6.29 0.24 17.45
CA HIS A 80 -7.72 0.13 17.19
C HIS A 80 -7.99 -1.15 16.41
N GLN A 81 -8.45 -2.21 17.10
CA GLN A 81 -8.70 -3.53 16.50
C GLN A 81 -9.63 -3.44 15.29
N ASN A 82 -10.76 -2.72 15.40
CA ASN A 82 -11.71 -2.58 14.29
C ASN A 82 -11.11 -2.02 13.00
N ARG A 83 -10.08 -1.15 13.09
CA ARG A 83 -9.39 -0.62 11.91
C ARG A 83 -8.41 -1.66 11.33
N ALA A 84 -7.69 -2.37 12.20
CA ALA A 84 -6.86 -3.49 11.81
C ALA A 84 -7.67 -4.59 11.09
N ASP A 85 -8.85 -4.92 11.61
CA ASP A 85 -9.76 -5.92 11.03
C ASP A 85 -10.20 -5.54 9.61
N GLY A 86 -10.37 -4.25 9.33
CA GLY A 86 -10.69 -3.76 7.99
C GLY A 86 -9.59 -4.07 6.98
N LEU A 87 -8.32 -3.80 7.33
CA LEU A 87 -7.18 -4.12 6.46
C LEU A 87 -6.95 -5.63 6.36
N ILE A 88 -7.08 -6.38 7.47
CA ILE A 88 -6.96 -7.84 7.48
C ILE A 88 -8.02 -8.48 6.56
N SER A 89 -9.27 -7.99 6.61
CA SER A 89 -10.34 -8.46 5.72
C SER A 89 -10.01 -8.21 4.24
N VAL A 90 -9.42 -7.06 3.90
CA VAL A 90 -8.94 -6.81 2.53
C VAL A 90 -7.84 -7.79 2.15
N MET A 91 -6.90 -8.06 3.05
CA MET A 91 -5.83 -9.02 2.81
C MET A 91 -6.38 -10.42 2.53
N ASP A 92 -7.32 -10.88 3.36
CA ASP A 92 -7.93 -12.20 3.24
C ASP A 92 -8.79 -12.32 1.96
N ASN A 93 -9.66 -11.33 1.70
CA ASN A 93 -10.53 -11.33 0.52
C ASN A 93 -9.74 -11.31 -0.80
N CYS A 94 -8.55 -10.69 -0.78
CA CYS A 94 -7.68 -10.60 -1.95
C CYS A 94 -6.56 -11.67 -1.97
N ASN A 95 -6.51 -12.58 -1.01
CA ASN A 95 -5.44 -13.58 -0.84
C ASN A 95 -4.03 -12.97 -0.86
N LEU A 96 -3.87 -11.86 -0.14
CA LEU A 96 -2.64 -11.10 -0.04
C LEU A 96 -1.75 -11.61 1.08
N ILE A 97 -0.47 -11.74 0.78
CA ILE A 97 0.59 -12.08 1.71
C ILE A 97 1.38 -10.80 1.98
N ASP A 98 1.52 -10.43 3.25
CA ASP A 98 2.43 -9.36 3.65
C ASP A 98 3.88 -9.75 3.34
N LEU A 99 4.56 -8.94 2.55
CA LEU A 99 5.96 -9.15 2.24
C LEU A 99 6.79 -8.61 3.40
N ASN A 100 7.63 -9.48 3.97
CA ASN A 100 8.55 -9.06 5.03
C ASN A 100 9.41 -7.88 4.58
N CYS A 101 9.49 -6.87 5.45
CA CYS A 101 10.31 -5.67 5.25
C CYS A 101 11.51 -5.72 6.21
N VAL A 102 12.70 -5.53 5.68
CA VAL A 102 13.95 -5.41 6.44
C VAL A 102 14.24 -3.95 6.78
N GLY A 103 15.13 -3.73 7.75
CA GLY A 103 15.53 -2.40 8.20
C GLY A 103 14.63 -1.84 9.31
N GLY A 104 14.31 -0.55 9.22
CA GLY A 104 13.50 0.17 10.21
C GLY A 104 12.10 -0.42 10.36
N LYS A 105 11.65 -0.62 11.60
CA LYS A 105 10.32 -1.20 11.88
C LYS A 105 9.15 -0.24 11.58
N PHE A 106 9.37 1.06 11.75
CA PHE A 106 8.34 2.08 11.61
C PHE A 106 8.66 2.95 10.41
N THR A 107 7.64 3.32 9.65
CA THR A 107 7.75 4.11 8.43
C THR A 107 7.18 5.52 8.61
N TRP A 108 6.45 5.72 9.70
CA TRP A 108 5.90 7.01 10.08
C TRP A 108 6.22 7.37 11.53
N HIS A 109 6.57 8.63 11.76
CA HIS A 109 6.91 9.17 13.07
C HIS A 109 6.23 10.52 13.29
N ARG A 110 5.73 10.74 14.52
CA ARG A 110 5.22 12.03 14.97
C ARG A 110 5.68 12.36 16.37
N ASN A 111 6.36 13.49 16.49
CA ASN A 111 6.67 14.10 17.77
C ASN A 111 5.42 14.74 18.36
N CYS A 112 5.11 14.41 19.61
CA CYS A 112 4.01 14.99 20.36
C CYS A 112 4.55 15.98 21.39
N ARG A 113 3.68 16.81 22.01
CA ARG A 113 4.10 17.72 23.08
C ARG A 113 4.69 16.92 24.26
N GLY A 114 5.84 17.37 24.78
CA GLY A 114 6.65 16.65 25.77
C GLY A 114 7.60 15.62 25.15
N GLN A 115 8.26 14.79 25.95
CA GLN A 115 9.11 13.69 25.45
C GLN A 115 8.29 12.47 24.97
N ARG A 116 7.12 12.71 24.34
CA ARG A 116 6.25 11.67 23.80
C ARG A 116 6.40 11.63 22.28
N SER A 117 6.67 10.45 21.73
CA SER A 117 6.71 10.20 20.29
C SER A 117 5.76 9.06 19.93
N ILE A 118 5.06 9.20 18.81
CA ILE A 118 4.28 8.11 18.19
C ILE A 118 5.04 7.63 16.96
N ALA A 119 5.14 6.32 16.78
CA ALA A 119 5.68 5.71 15.57
C ALA A 119 4.73 4.60 15.09
N LYS A 120 4.58 4.43 13.78
CA LYS A 120 3.72 3.41 13.16
C LYS A 120 4.36 2.84 11.90
N LYS A 121 4.07 1.57 11.59
CA LYS A 121 4.37 0.95 10.29
C LYS A 121 3.17 1.13 9.37
N LEU A 122 3.12 2.25 8.65
CA LEU A 122 1.99 2.57 7.77
C LEU A 122 2.21 2.07 6.33
N ASP A 123 3.48 2.00 5.92
CA ASP A 123 3.85 1.49 4.60
C ASP A 123 4.00 -0.03 4.65
N ARG A 124 3.45 -0.69 3.63
CA ARG A 124 3.50 -2.14 3.47
C ARG A 124 3.67 -2.48 2.00
N GLY A 125 4.21 -3.66 1.72
CA GLY A 125 4.02 -4.30 0.42
C GLY A 125 3.36 -5.66 0.61
N MET A 126 2.33 -5.93 -0.18
CA MET A 126 1.50 -7.12 -0.10
C MET A 126 1.31 -7.70 -1.48
N ALA A 127 1.56 -9.00 -1.64
CA ALA A 127 1.49 -9.64 -2.94
C ALA A 127 0.58 -10.86 -2.90
N ASN A 128 0.00 -11.22 -4.04
CA ASN A 128 -0.66 -12.52 -4.14
C ASN A 128 0.38 -13.65 -4.23
N LEU A 129 -0.08 -14.89 -4.02
CA LEU A 129 0.79 -16.07 -4.03
C LEU A 129 1.57 -16.22 -5.35
N SER A 130 0.91 -15.99 -6.50
CA SER A 130 1.55 -16.07 -7.82
C SER A 130 2.76 -15.13 -7.96
N TRP A 131 2.68 -13.94 -7.37
CA TRP A 131 3.80 -13.00 -7.37
C TRP A 131 4.93 -13.47 -6.45
N ARG A 132 4.61 -13.90 -5.23
CA ARG A 132 5.62 -14.42 -4.28
C ARG A 132 6.38 -15.62 -4.85
N LEU A 133 5.70 -16.51 -5.58
CA LEU A 133 6.30 -17.67 -6.24
C LEU A 133 7.17 -17.27 -7.44
N SER A 134 6.78 -16.23 -8.18
CA SER A 134 7.58 -15.70 -9.30
C SER A 134 8.85 -15.00 -8.82
N PHE A 135 8.81 -14.38 -7.64
CA PHE A 135 9.91 -13.61 -7.07
C PHE A 135 10.25 -14.08 -5.66
N PRO A 136 10.76 -15.31 -5.44
CA PRO A 136 10.96 -15.89 -4.09
C PRO A 136 12.05 -15.21 -3.25
N GLU A 137 12.93 -14.42 -3.88
CA GLU A 137 14.00 -13.67 -3.20
C GLU A 137 13.70 -12.17 -3.04
N ALA A 138 12.56 -11.69 -3.56
CA ALA A 138 12.18 -10.29 -3.39
C ALA A 138 11.92 -9.98 -1.90
N PHE A 139 12.44 -8.82 -1.46
CA PHE A 139 12.26 -8.28 -0.13
C PHE A 139 11.95 -6.78 -0.22
N LEU A 140 11.37 -6.24 0.85
CA LEU A 140 11.17 -4.80 1.01
C LEU A 140 12.21 -4.27 2.00
N GLU A 141 12.68 -3.05 1.80
CA GLU A 141 13.59 -2.39 2.73
C GLU A 141 13.05 -1.00 3.09
N THR A 142 13.04 -0.71 4.38
CA THR A 142 12.75 0.65 4.87
C THR A 142 14.02 1.48 4.81
N LEU A 143 14.10 2.39 3.84
CA LEU A 143 15.21 3.33 3.67
C LEU A 143 15.07 4.44 4.74
N CYS A 144 15.89 4.37 5.77
CA CYS A 144 15.92 5.31 6.89
C CYS A 144 16.82 6.51 6.61
#